data_AF-A0A846CIZ1-F1
#
_entry.id   AF-A0A846CIZ1-F1
#
_cell.length_a   1.000
_cell.length_b   1.000
_cell.length_c   1.000
_cell.angle_alpha   90.00
_cell.angle_beta   90.00
_cell.angle_gamma   90.00
#
_symmetry.space_group_name_H-M   'P 1'
#
loop_
_entity.id
_entity.type
_entity.pdbx_description
1 polymer ?
#
loop_
_entity_poly.entity_id
_entity_poly.type
_entity_poly.pdbx_seq_one_letter_code
_entity_poly.pdbx_strand_id
1 'polypeptide(L)'
;MLLNFSKTNAFHSPLMEPMLEEFEKIANQLDYNIARIPVISNVTGTKADSSITTAKYWVDHVRQPVKFAQSMKAVQQQGIDIFLEVGPKPILLGMGRRCLPEDEGVWLPSLRPKVGEWQQILSSLSELYVKGARIDWSGFDGAYQRQKVTLPTYPFQRQRYWIESEESQLSESTVAQIADTATETLTQQLAETGNLSESELELVPKILELLKQQKLKSVTELEQKSTESDLISPSSVIDIEKLQAASAKEQKLMIVKYLQGLALKVLQLNTSEALDPHESVLELGFDSLSVVELRSKVEKQLAVTIPASLILQGPSMMELAEALVEQLTNSGSSDQTPVETKKGNAWIAYHKPKPNASTRLFCFHPWGASASMYQQWSDALPPEIEVLPIQLPGRQRRLQEKPFTDFC
;
A
#
# COMPACT_ATOMS: atom_id res chain seq x y z
N MET A 1 -35.97 4.91 2.14
CA MET A 1 -34.99 6.02 2.18
C MET A 1 -35.08 6.74 0.84
N LEU A 2 -35.75 7.90 0.78
CA LEU A 2 -35.84 8.68 -0.46
C LEU A 2 -34.49 9.35 -0.70
N LEU A 3 -33.72 8.85 -1.67
CA LEU A 3 -32.48 9.48 -2.10
C LEU A 3 -32.83 10.75 -2.88
N ASN A 4 -32.62 11.91 -2.25
CA ASN A 4 -32.83 13.20 -2.88
C ASN A 4 -31.56 13.56 -3.66
N PHE A 5 -31.64 13.56 -4.99
CA PHE A 5 -30.53 13.97 -5.85
C PHE A 5 -30.69 15.45 -6.22
N SER A 6 -29.63 16.24 -6.13
CA SER A 6 -29.62 17.67 -6.51
C SER A 6 -29.59 17.87 -8.03
N LYS A 7 -30.46 17.18 -8.77
CA LYS A 7 -30.61 17.35 -10.21
C LYS A 7 -31.77 18.29 -10.48
N THR A 8 -31.58 19.19 -11.44
CA THR A 8 -32.61 20.14 -11.88
C THR A 8 -33.81 19.42 -12.52
N ASN A 9 -33.58 18.25 -13.13
CA ASN A 9 -34.59 17.46 -13.85
C ASN A 9 -34.50 15.96 -13.51
N ALA A 10 -35.62 15.26 -13.69
CA ALA A 10 -35.72 13.80 -13.54
C ALA A 10 -35.47 13.08 -14.89
N PHE A 11 -34.21 12.82 -15.21
CA PHE A 11 -33.80 12.10 -16.43
C PHE A 11 -34.27 10.63 -16.43
N HIS A 12 -34.35 10.01 -17.62
CA HIS A 12 -34.82 8.62 -17.79
C HIS A 12 -36.22 8.35 -17.22
N SER A 13 -37.08 9.37 -17.23
CA SER A 13 -38.43 9.32 -16.68
C SER A 13 -39.47 9.82 -17.70
N PRO A 14 -40.78 9.60 -17.45
CA PRO A 14 -41.86 10.16 -18.29
C PRO A 14 -41.77 11.68 -18.47
N LEU A 15 -41.14 12.41 -17.54
CA LEU A 15 -40.97 13.86 -17.66
C LEU A 15 -40.06 14.29 -18.81
N MET A 16 -39.36 13.36 -19.44
CA MET A 16 -38.60 13.62 -20.66
C MET A 16 -39.46 13.58 -21.93
N GLU A 17 -40.69 13.06 -21.90
CA GLU A 17 -41.54 12.92 -23.10
C GLU A 17 -41.75 14.21 -23.90
N PRO A 18 -41.97 15.39 -23.29
CA PRO A 18 -42.22 16.62 -24.05
C PRO A 18 -41.09 17.06 -24.98
N MET A 19 -39.83 16.70 -24.68
CA MET A 19 -38.69 17.10 -25.53
C MET A 19 -38.33 16.06 -26.59
N LEU A 20 -38.85 14.82 -26.52
CA LEU A 20 -38.39 13.70 -27.37
C LEU A 20 -38.61 13.95 -28.86
N GLU A 21 -39.71 14.58 -29.25
CA GLU A 21 -40.00 14.87 -30.66
C GLU A 21 -38.97 15.85 -31.26
N GLU A 22 -38.62 16.91 -30.53
CA GLU A 22 -37.63 17.88 -30.98
C GLU A 22 -36.23 17.27 -31.00
N PHE A 23 -35.88 16.49 -29.98
CA PHE A 23 -34.62 15.77 -29.93
C PHE A 23 -34.49 14.74 -31.06
N GLU A 24 -35.56 14.03 -31.41
CA GLU A 24 -35.58 13.08 -32.53
C GLU A 24 -35.34 13.78 -33.87
N LYS A 25 -35.91 14.98 -34.09
CA LYS A 25 -35.65 15.77 -35.30
C LYS A 25 -34.17 16.13 -35.45
N ILE A 26 -33.49 16.41 -34.34
CA ILE A 26 -32.04 16.69 -34.34
C ILE A 26 -31.24 15.40 -34.54
N ALA A 27 -31.59 14.32 -33.83
CA ALA A 27 -30.90 13.04 -33.92
C ALA A 27 -30.94 12.46 -35.35
N ASN A 28 -32.05 12.63 -36.07
CA ASN A 28 -32.18 12.18 -37.47
C ASN A 28 -31.29 12.93 -38.47
N GLN A 29 -30.65 14.04 -38.07
CA GLN A 29 -29.73 14.79 -38.93
C GLN A 29 -28.28 14.30 -38.82
N LEU A 30 -28.00 13.33 -37.94
CA LEU A 30 -26.66 12.84 -37.67
C LEU A 30 -26.35 11.58 -38.48
N ASP A 31 -25.10 11.48 -38.96
CA ASP A 31 -24.59 10.27 -39.58
C ASP A 31 -24.11 9.29 -38.52
N TYR A 32 -24.74 8.11 -38.48
CA TYR A 32 -24.40 7.06 -37.54
C TYR A 32 -23.55 5.97 -38.18
N ASN A 33 -22.42 5.66 -37.55
CA ASN A 33 -21.48 4.64 -38.01
C ASN A 33 -21.38 3.47 -37.04
N ILE A 34 -21.07 2.28 -37.56
CA ILE A 34 -20.85 1.08 -36.74
C ILE A 34 -19.64 1.29 -35.83
N ALA A 35 -19.79 0.96 -34.55
CA ALA A 35 -18.73 1.08 -33.57
C ALA A 35 -17.60 0.08 -33.85
N ARG A 36 -16.37 0.58 -33.96
CA ARG A 36 -15.16 -0.26 -34.12
C ARG A 36 -14.78 -0.97 -32.82
N ILE A 37 -15.03 -0.32 -31.69
CA ILE A 37 -14.85 -0.87 -30.36
C ILE A 37 -16.23 -1.32 -29.86
N PRO A 38 -16.38 -2.55 -29.35
CA PRO A 38 -17.65 -3.03 -28.81
C PRO A 38 -18.23 -2.08 -27.75
N VAL A 39 -19.52 -1.79 -27.85
CA VAL A 39 -20.26 -0.97 -26.88
C VAL A 39 -21.24 -1.88 -26.14
N ILE A 40 -21.38 -1.69 -24.83
CA ILE A 40 -22.47 -2.29 -24.05
C ILE A 40 -23.59 -1.25 -23.96
N SER A 41 -24.78 -1.61 -24.46
CA SER A 41 -25.92 -0.70 -24.49
C SER A 41 -26.45 -0.47 -23.07
N ASN A 42 -26.69 0.80 -22.74
CA ASN A 42 -27.37 1.18 -21.49
C ASN A 42 -28.86 0.82 -21.48
N VAL A 43 -29.47 0.63 -22.65
CA VAL A 43 -30.90 0.29 -22.78
C VAL A 43 -31.11 -1.22 -22.63
N THR A 44 -30.26 -2.03 -23.28
CA THR A 44 -30.40 -3.49 -23.23
C THR A 44 -29.61 -4.15 -22.10
N GLY A 45 -28.51 -3.53 -21.65
CA GLY A 45 -27.57 -4.10 -20.69
C GLY A 45 -26.67 -5.18 -21.31
N THR A 46 -26.61 -5.28 -22.64
CA THR A 46 -25.84 -6.29 -23.40
C THR A 46 -24.99 -5.62 -24.47
N LYS A 47 -24.13 -6.38 -25.16
CA LYS A 47 -23.41 -5.87 -26.34
C LYS A 47 -24.41 -5.26 -27.33
N ALA A 48 -24.16 -4.02 -27.74
CA ALA A 48 -24.99 -3.27 -28.66
C ALA A 48 -24.95 -3.93 -30.05
N ASP A 49 -26.13 -4.03 -30.67
CA ASP A 49 -26.27 -4.42 -32.06
C ASP A 49 -26.32 -3.17 -32.97
N SER A 50 -26.65 -3.35 -34.24
CA SER A 50 -26.76 -2.24 -35.20
C SER A 50 -27.86 -1.24 -34.85
N SER A 51 -28.76 -1.51 -33.90
CA SER A 51 -29.78 -0.52 -33.50
C SER A 51 -29.16 0.75 -32.92
N ILE A 52 -27.95 0.68 -32.32
CA ILE A 52 -27.23 1.85 -31.78
C ILE A 52 -26.89 2.89 -32.85
N THR A 53 -26.88 2.51 -34.13
CA THR A 53 -26.65 3.41 -35.25
C THR A 53 -27.94 4.04 -35.79
N THR A 54 -28.98 4.16 -34.96
CA THR A 54 -30.26 4.78 -35.34
C THR A 54 -30.61 5.89 -34.37
N ALA A 55 -31.23 6.96 -34.86
CA ALA A 55 -31.75 8.05 -34.01
C ALA A 55 -32.71 7.53 -32.93
N LYS A 56 -33.55 6.56 -33.31
CA LYS A 56 -34.49 5.90 -32.40
C LYS A 56 -33.83 5.36 -31.14
N TYR A 57 -32.67 4.72 -31.25
CA TYR A 57 -31.95 4.19 -30.08
C TYR A 57 -31.61 5.30 -29.08
N TRP A 58 -31.17 6.46 -29.56
CA TRP A 58 -30.77 7.59 -28.71
C TRP A 58 -31.98 8.28 -28.07
N VAL A 59 -33.10 8.37 -28.78
CA VAL A 59 -34.40 8.81 -28.23
C VAL A 59 -34.85 7.85 -27.12
N ASP A 60 -34.79 6.54 -27.38
CA ASP A 60 -35.13 5.52 -26.39
C ASP A 60 -34.18 5.60 -25.18
N HIS A 61 -32.88 5.84 -25.39
CA HIS A 61 -31.89 5.96 -24.30
C HIS A 61 -32.20 7.10 -23.32
N VAL A 62 -32.70 8.24 -23.81
CA VAL A 62 -33.12 9.37 -22.96
C VAL A 62 -34.28 8.99 -22.03
N ARG A 63 -35.17 8.09 -22.48
CA ARG A 63 -36.42 7.75 -21.79
C ARG A 63 -36.36 6.48 -20.95
N GLN A 64 -35.58 5.50 -21.39
CA GLN A 64 -35.49 4.17 -20.78
C GLN A 64 -34.50 4.15 -19.62
N PRO A 65 -34.69 3.26 -18.62
CA PRO A 65 -33.78 3.13 -17.49
C PRO A 65 -32.40 2.63 -17.93
N VAL A 66 -31.35 3.15 -17.30
CA VAL A 66 -29.97 2.73 -17.53
C VAL A 66 -29.71 1.40 -16.81
N LYS A 67 -29.51 0.33 -17.58
CA LYS A 67 -29.29 -1.04 -17.05
C LYS A 67 -27.84 -1.32 -16.65
N PHE A 68 -27.22 -0.40 -15.90
CA PHE A 68 -25.79 -0.44 -15.56
C PHE A 68 -25.34 -1.76 -14.91
N ALA A 69 -26.09 -2.26 -13.93
CA ALA A 69 -25.73 -3.51 -13.25
C ALA A 69 -25.76 -4.73 -14.20
N GLN A 70 -26.67 -4.74 -15.18
CA GLN A 70 -26.71 -5.77 -16.21
C GLN A 70 -25.52 -5.62 -17.17
N SER A 71 -25.19 -4.39 -17.56
CA SER A 71 -24.01 -4.09 -18.36
C SER A 71 -22.73 -4.62 -17.72
N MET A 72 -22.53 -4.41 -16.42
CA MET A 72 -21.36 -4.91 -15.69
C MET A 72 -21.26 -6.42 -15.73
N LYS A 73 -22.37 -7.14 -15.52
CA LYS A 73 -22.41 -8.61 -15.62
C LYS A 73 -22.07 -9.09 -17.04
N ALA A 74 -22.57 -8.41 -18.07
CA ALA A 74 -22.28 -8.76 -19.46
C ALA A 74 -20.81 -8.56 -19.84
N VAL A 75 -20.13 -7.57 -19.22
CA VAL A 75 -18.69 -7.33 -19.40
C VAL A 75 -17.88 -8.41 -18.68
N GLN A 76 -18.23 -8.74 -17.43
CA GLN A 76 -17.57 -9.81 -16.68
C GLN A 76 -17.67 -11.17 -17.38
N GLN A 77 -18.85 -11.50 -17.94
CA GLN A 77 -19.06 -12.75 -18.69
C GLN A 77 -18.18 -12.87 -19.94
N GLN A 78 -17.63 -11.76 -20.44
CA GLN A 78 -16.66 -11.74 -21.54
C GLN A 78 -15.20 -11.87 -21.07
N GLY A 79 -14.97 -12.07 -19.77
CA GLY A 79 -13.64 -12.19 -19.18
C GLY A 79 -12.89 -10.87 -19.07
N ILE A 80 -13.59 -9.73 -19.10
CA ILE A 80 -12.98 -8.40 -18.94
C ILE A 80 -12.86 -8.10 -17.45
N ASP A 81 -11.64 -7.83 -17.01
CA ASP A 81 -11.25 -7.65 -15.62
C ASP A 81 -10.51 -6.33 -15.35
N ILE A 82 -10.35 -5.46 -16.34
CA ILE A 82 -9.75 -4.12 -16.18
C ILE A 82 -10.76 -3.05 -16.59
N PHE A 83 -11.04 -2.12 -15.67
CA PHE A 83 -12.03 -1.06 -15.82
C PHE A 83 -11.36 0.31 -15.65
N LEU A 84 -11.33 1.11 -16.70
CA LEU A 84 -10.87 2.51 -16.66
C LEU A 84 -12.08 3.45 -16.78
N GLU A 85 -12.34 4.24 -15.74
CA GLU A 85 -13.38 5.27 -15.79
C GLU A 85 -12.82 6.57 -16.34
N VAL A 86 -13.30 6.95 -17.53
CA VAL A 86 -13.01 8.24 -18.16
C VAL A 86 -14.03 9.26 -17.69
N GLY A 87 -13.63 10.06 -16.70
CA GLY A 87 -14.51 11.06 -16.12
C GLY A 87 -13.84 11.86 -15.00
N PRO A 88 -14.48 12.96 -14.54
CA PRO A 88 -13.91 13.85 -13.54
C PRO A 88 -13.91 13.27 -12.12
N LYS A 89 -14.68 12.20 -11.88
CA LYS A 89 -14.83 11.53 -10.59
C LYS A 89 -15.05 10.03 -10.81
N PRO A 90 -14.50 9.14 -9.96
CA PRO A 90 -14.65 7.69 -10.10
C PRO A 90 -15.99 7.18 -9.54
N ILE A 91 -17.12 7.61 -10.12
CA ILE A 91 -18.45 7.22 -9.62
C ILE A 91 -18.83 5.83 -10.13
N LEU A 92 -18.59 5.55 -11.41
CA LEU A 92 -18.91 4.28 -12.05
C LEU A 92 -18.05 3.14 -11.50
N LEU A 93 -16.78 3.36 -11.15
CA LEU A 93 -15.94 2.35 -10.51
C LEU A 93 -16.53 1.90 -9.18
N GLY A 94 -16.99 2.84 -8.35
CA GLY A 94 -17.61 2.54 -7.06
C GLY A 94 -18.92 1.74 -7.20
N MET A 95 -19.73 2.06 -8.22
CA MET A 95 -20.95 1.28 -8.52
C MET A 95 -20.63 -0.08 -9.16
N GLY A 96 -19.63 -0.11 -10.04
CA GLY A 96 -19.21 -1.31 -10.77
C GLY A 96 -18.69 -2.40 -9.84
N ARG A 97 -17.87 -2.03 -8.84
CA ARG A 97 -17.39 -2.95 -7.79
C ARG A 97 -18.52 -3.65 -7.05
N ARG A 98 -19.67 -3.00 -6.85
CA ARG A 98 -20.84 -3.60 -6.18
C ARG A 98 -21.64 -4.54 -7.08
N CYS A 99 -21.41 -4.50 -8.40
CA CYS A 99 -22.10 -5.35 -9.36
C CYS A 99 -21.39 -6.71 -9.55
N LEU A 100 -20.12 -6.81 -9.17
CA LEU A 100 -19.25 -7.97 -9.35
C LEU A 100 -18.87 -8.57 -7.98
N PRO A 101 -18.37 -9.82 -7.93
CA PRO A 101 -17.84 -10.43 -6.71
C PRO A 101 -16.72 -9.60 -6.06
N GLU A 102 -16.60 -9.70 -4.73
CA GLU A 102 -15.49 -9.08 -3.99
C GLU A 102 -14.15 -9.65 -4.47
N ASP A 103 -13.13 -8.78 -4.58
CA ASP A 103 -11.77 -9.06 -5.10
C ASP A 103 -11.61 -9.25 -6.62
N GLU A 104 -12.66 -9.05 -7.42
CA GLU A 104 -12.58 -9.17 -8.88
C GLU A 104 -12.29 -7.82 -9.58
N GLY A 105 -11.28 -7.83 -10.44
CA GLY A 105 -10.96 -6.76 -11.38
C GLY A 105 -10.08 -5.62 -10.86
N VAL A 106 -9.51 -4.87 -11.81
CA VAL A 106 -8.68 -3.68 -11.61
C VAL A 106 -9.50 -2.44 -11.96
N TRP A 107 -9.50 -1.43 -11.10
CA TRP A 107 -10.45 -0.31 -11.17
C TRP A 107 -9.71 1.02 -11.15
N LEU A 108 -9.62 1.66 -12.31
CA LEU A 108 -8.69 2.74 -12.59
C LEU A 108 -9.44 4.05 -12.88
N PRO A 109 -9.23 5.13 -12.11
CA PRO A 109 -9.76 6.45 -12.44
C PRO A 109 -8.91 7.15 -13.51
N SER A 110 -9.51 7.87 -14.45
CA SER A 110 -8.77 8.85 -15.24
C SER A 110 -8.47 10.13 -14.45
N LEU A 111 -9.47 10.63 -13.70
CA LEU A 111 -9.36 11.81 -12.84
C LEU A 111 -10.00 11.55 -11.49
N ARG A 112 -9.51 12.25 -10.47
CA ARG A 112 -10.03 12.19 -9.10
C ARG A 112 -9.97 13.57 -8.47
N PRO A 113 -11.06 14.05 -7.83
CA PRO A 113 -11.03 15.32 -7.13
C PRO A 113 -9.92 15.35 -6.09
N LYS A 114 -9.25 16.50 -5.96
CA LYS A 114 -8.17 16.75 -4.99
C LYS A 114 -6.87 15.99 -5.26
N VAL A 115 -6.75 15.27 -6.38
CA VAL A 115 -5.51 14.65 -6.85
C VAL A 115 -5.07 15.39 -8.12
N GLY A 116 -3.76 15.60 -8.31
CA GLY A 116 -3.25 16.20 -9.54
C GLY A 116 -3.59 15.35 -10.76
N GLU A 117 -3.98 15.97 -11.87
CA GLU A 117 -4.45 15.25 -13.07
C GLU A 117 -3.41 14.25 -13.59
N TRP A 118 -2.16 14.72 -13.77
CA TRP A 118 -1.03 13.88 -14.17
C TRP A 118 -0.71 12.79 -13.17
N GLN A 119 -0.77 13.09 -11.87
CA GLN A 119 -0.53 12.11 -10.81
C GLN A 119 -1.56 10.97 -10.89
N GLN A 120 -2.84 11.30 -11.06
CA GLN A 120 -3.91 10.31 -11.11
C GLN A 120 -3.80 9.43 -12.36
N ILE A 121 -3.61 10.02 -13.53
CA ILE A 121 -3.55 9.24 -14.78
C ILE A 121 -2.28 8.39 -14.86
N LEU A 122 -1.14 8.89 -14.35
CA LEU A 122 0.11 8.11 -14.28
C LEU A 122 0.02 6.95 -13.29
N SER A 123 -0.68 7.13 -12.17
CA SER A 123 -0.97 6.04 -11.24
C SER A 123 -1.83 4.95 -11.90
N SER A 124 -2.82 5.33 -12.69
CA SER A 124 -3.62 4.35 -13.44
C SER A 124 -2.81 3.67 -14.55
N LEU A 125 -1.92 4.42 -15.22
CA LEU A 125 -1.03 3.89 -16.25
C LEU A 125 -0.02 2.89 -15.68
N SER A 126 0.52 3.14 -14.48
CA SER A 126 1.46 2.23 -13.83
C SER A 126 0.79 0.90 -13.48
N GLU A 127 -0.44 0.92 -12.96
CA GLU A 127 -1.22 -0.30 -12.72
C GLU A 127 -1.47 -1.10 -14.00
N LEU A 128 -1.84 -0.43 -15.10
CA LEU A 128 -1.98 -1.07 -16.42
C LEU A 128 -0.68 -1.72 -16.88
N TYR A 129 0.44 -1.01 -16.75
CA TYR A 129 1.75 -1.51 -17.12
C TYR A 129 2.15 -2.75 -16.31
N VAL A 130 1.96 -2.73 -14.99
CA VAL A 130 2.24 -3.87 -14.10
C VAL A 130 1.36 -5.08 -14.44
N LYS A 131 0.12 -4.85 -14.90
CA LYS A 131 -0.78 -5.91 -15.39
C LYS A 131 -0.42 -6.42 -16.79
N GLY A 132 0.63 -5.90 -17.41
CA GLY A 132 1.12 -6.35 -18.72
C GLY A 132 0.40 -5.72 -19.91
N ALA A 133 -0.34 -4.63 -19.71
CA ALA A 133 -0.94 -3.88 -20.81
C ALA A 133 0.16 -3.34 -21.75
N ARG A 134 -0.08 -3.43 -23.06
CA ARG A 134 0.83 -2.87 -24.07
C ARG A 134 0.65 -1.36 -24.14
N ILE A 135 1.57 -0.63 -23.52
CA ILE A 135 1.59 0.83 -23.54
C ILE A 135 2.40 1.34 -24.73
N ASP A 136 1.82 2.25 -25.50
CA ASP A 136 2.55 3.02 -26.50
C ASP A 136 3.35 4.14 -25.83
N TRP A 137 4.56 3.81 -25.37
CA TRP A 137 5.49 4.76 -24.75
C TRP A 137 5.96 5.85 -25.73
N SER A 138 5.99 5.55 -27.03
CA SER A 138 6.39 6.55 -28.04
C SER A 138 5.29 7.60 -28.22
N GLY A 139 4.03 7.18 -28.25
CA GLY A 139 2.89 8.09 -28.24
C GLY A 139 2.78 8.90 -26.94
N PHE A 140 3.02 8.26 -25.79
CA PHE A 140 2.98 8.92 -24.47
C PHE A 140 3.96 10.10 -24.36
N ASP A 141 5.22 9.89 -24.76
CA ASP A 141 6.26 10.92 -24.68
C ASP A 141 6.36 11.81 -25.94
N GLY A 142 5.56 11.53 -26.99
CA GLY A 142 5.71 12.16 -28.30
C GLY A 142 5.51 13.68 -28.34
N ALA A 143 4.82 14.26 -27.36
CA ALA A 143 4.65 15.70 -27.22
C ALA A 143 5.85 16.42 -26.57
N TYR A 144 6.81 15.68 -26.02
CA TYR A 144 7.93 16.22 -25.26
C TYR A 144 9.26 16.01 -25.99
N GLN A 145 10.18 16.96 -25.82
CA GLN A 145 11.57 16.74 -26.23
C GLN A 145 12.26 15.86 -25.18
N ARG A 146 12.51 14.60 -25.54
CA ARG A 146 13.20 13.62 -24.70
C ARG A 146 14.57 13.28 -25.26
N GLN A 147 15.50 12.93 -24.39
CA GLN A 147 16.82 12.42 -24.77
C GLN A 147 17.06 11.06 -24.12
N LYS A 148 17.64 10.12 -24.86
CA LYS A 148 18.07 8.83 -24.31
C LYS A 148 19.28 9.08 -23.41
N VAL A 149 19.22 8.57 -22.19
CA VAL A 149 20.30 8.64 -21.22
C VAL A 149 20.78 7.23 -20.88
N THR A 150 22.04 7.11 -20.43
CA THR A 150 22.56 5.83 -19.95
C THR A 150 21.93 5.51 -18.59
N LEU A 151 21.33 4.33 -18.49
CA LEU A 151 20.78 3.77 -17.26
C LEU A 151 21.53 2.48 -16.88
N PRO A 152 21.44 2.03 -15.62
CA PRO A 152 21.98 0.73 -15.24
C PRO A 152 21.51 -0.38 -16.18
N THR A 153 22.41 -1.29 -16.54
CA THR A 153 22.07 -2.46 -17.35
C THR A 153 21.25 -3.46 -16.54
N TYR A 154 20.60 -4.40 -17.24
CA TYR A 154 19.80 -5.45 -16.60
C TYR A 154 20.57 -6.17 -15.47
N PRO A 155 20.06 -6.18 -14.23
CA PRO A 155 20.72 -6.82 -13.10
C PRO A 155 20.45 -8.33 -13.14
N PHE A 156 21.24 -9.08 -13.90
CA PHE A 156 21.11 -10.54 -13.98
C PHE A 156 21.10 -11.19 -12.58
N GLN A 157 20.12 -12.05 -12.33
CA GLN A 157 20.07 -12.93 -11.16
C GLN A 157 21.09 -14.05 -11.34
N ARG A 158 22.35 -13.75 -11.03
CA ARG A 158 23.49 -14.62 -11.30
C ARG A 158 23.44 -15.85 -10.42
N GLN A 159 23.66 -17.01 -11.03
CA GLN A 159 23.98 -18.25 -10.35
C GLN A 159 25.24 -18.82 -10.98
N ARG A 160 26.04 -19.53 -10.17
CA ARG A 160 27.24 -20.21 -10.66
C ARG A 160 26.80 -21.50 -11.32
N TYR A 161 26.97 -21.58 -12.64
CA TYR A 161 26.83 -22.81 -13.39
C TYR A 161 28.23 -23.29 -13.76
N TRP A 162 28.67 -24.38 -13.15
CA TRP A 162 29.98 -24.98 -13.37
C TRP A 162 29.85 -26.51 -13.41
N ILE A 163 30.65 -27.17 -14.24
CA ILE A 163 30.76 -28.63 -14.24
C ILE A 163 31.93 -28.97 -13.32
N GLU A 164 31.65 -29.59 -12.17
CA GLU A 164 32.69 -30.05 -11.24
C GLU A 164 33.37 -31.31 -11.79
N SER A 165 34.70 -31.34 -11.79
CA SER A 165 35.45 -32.58 -12.04
C SER A 165 35.55 -33.40 -10.75
N GLU A 166 35.48 -34.72 -10.85
CA GLU A 166 35.51 -35.66 -9.72
C GLU A 166 36.74 -35.47 -8.79
N GLU A 167 37.82 -34.87 -9.28
CA GLU A 167 39.02 -34.53 -8.50
C GLU A 167 38.75 -33.54 -7.34
N SER A 168 37.72 -32.68 -7.44
CA SER A 168 37.39 -31.71 -6.37
C SER A 168 36.57 -32.31 -5.22
N GLN A 169 35.81 -33.39 -5.46
CA GLN A 169 35.01 -34.05 -4.41
C GLN A 169 35.84 -34.93 -3.48
N LEU A 170 36.98 -35.44 -3.98
CA LEU A 170 37.92 -36.22 -3.19
C LEU A 170 38.65 -35.36 -2.13
N SER A 171 38.92 -34.08 -2.40
CA SER A 171 39.64 -33.23 -1.44
C SER A 171 38.79 -32.78 -0.24
N GLU A 172 37.49 -32.51 -0.41
CA GLU A 172 36.62 -32.13 0.72
C GLU A 172 36.24 -33.32 1.60
N SER A 173 35.97 -34.49 1.01
CA SER A 173 35.62 -35.69 1.77
C SER A 173 36.81 -36.26 2.55
N THR A 174 38.02 -36.19 1.99
CA THR A 174 39.25 -36.62 2.69
C THR A 174 39.53 -35.73 3.91
N VAL A 175 39.38 -34.41 3.79
CA VAL A 175 39.59 -33.46 4.90
C VAL A 175 38.46 -33.57 5.95
N ALA A 176 37.22 -33.90 5.54
CA ALA A 176 36.13 -34.17 6.47
C ALA A 176 36.32 -35.47 7.26
N GLN A 177 36.80 -36.54 6.62
CA GLN A 177 37.13 -37.82 7.28
C GLN A 177 38.28 -37.67 8.29
N ILE A 178 39.26 -36.81 8.00
CA ILE A 178 40.36 -36.46 8.93
C ILE A 178 39.84 -35.81 10.22
N ALA A 179 38.72 -35.08 10.17
CA ALA A 179 38.14 -34.42 11.34
C ALA A 179 37.33 -35.37 12.25
N ASP A 180 36.64 -36.37 11.68
CA ASP A 180 35.81 -37.31 12.46
C ASP A 180 36.54 -38.58 12.89
N THR A 181 37.68 -38.90 12.28
CA THR A 181 38.48 -40.06 12.70
C THR A 181 39.27 -39.71 13.97
N ALA A 182 39.26 -40.63 14.94
CA ALA A 182 40.06 -40.50 16.17
C ALA A 182 41.52 -40.19 15.79
N THR A 183 42.08 -39.15 16.40
CA THR A 183 43.41 -38.59 16.12
C THR A 183 44.50 -39.68 16.14
N GLU A 184 44.27 -40.74 16.91
CA GLU A 184 45.13 -41.93 17.05
C GLU A 184 45.14 -42.84 15.81
N THR A 185 44.00 -43.05 15.15
CA THR A 185 43.93 -43.93 13.97
C THR A 185 44.64 -43.31 12.77
N LEU A 186 44.54 -41.98 12.64
CA LEU A 186 45.10 -41.23 11.52
C LEU A 186 46.61 -41.03 11.67
N THR A 187 47.11 -40.82 12.89
CA THR A 187 48.57 -40.80 13.15
C THR A 187 49.21 -42.15 12.85
N GLN A 188 48.53 -43.25 13.17
CA GLN A 188 49.02 -44.60 12.91
C GLN A 188 49.08 -44.90 11.39
N GLN A 189 48.05 -44.52 10.64
CA GLN A 189 48.04 -44.65 9.17
C GLN A 189 49.10 -43.77 8.49
N LEU A 190 49.31 -42.53 8.98
CA LEU A 190 50.34 -41.63 8.46
C LEU A 190 51.76 -42.11 8.77
N ALA A 191 51.98 -42.82 9.88
CA ALA A 191 53.26 -43.47 10.17
C ALA A 191 53.54 -44.68 9.24
N GLU A 192 52.49 -45.40 8.83
CA GLU A 192 52.61 -46.56 7.92
C GLU A 192 52.77 -46.16 6.44
N THR A 193 52.18 -45.05 6.02
CA THR A 193 52.15 -44.62 4.60
C THR A 193 53.04 -43.42 4.29
N GLY A 194 53.28 -42.54 5.26
CA GLY A 194 54.12 -41.37 5.13
C GLY A 194 55.50 -41.67 5.70
N ASN A 195 56.55 -41.52 4.88
CA ASN A 195 57.95 -41.67 5.27
C ASN A 195 58.40 -40.53 6.21
N LEU A 196 57.72 -40.38 7.34
CA LEU A 196 57.84 -39.31 8.33
C LEU A 196 58.84 -39.73 9.42
N SER A 197 59.67 -38.79 9.85
CA SER A 197 60.60 -39.00 10.97
C SER A 197 59.86 -38.99 12.31
N GLU A 198 60.44 -39.59 13.36
CA GLU A 198 59.83 -39.63 14.71
C GLU A 198 59.45 -38.23 15.23
N SER A 199 60.28 -37.23 14.95
CA SER A 199 60.02 -35.83 15.31
C SER A 199 58.85 -35.19 14.55
N GLU A 200 58.51 -35.69 13.37
CA GLU A 200 57.38 -35.18 12.57
C GLU A 200 56.07 -35.83 13.02
N LEU A 201 56.10 -37.10 13.44
CA LEU A 201 54.94 -37.82 13.98
C LEU A 201 54.44 -37.23 15.30
N GLU A 202 55.31 -36.68 16.14
CA GLU A 202 54.91 -35.99 17.38
C GLU A 202 54.09 -34.72 17.14
N LEU A 203 54.23 -34.09 15.97
CA LEU A 203 53.55 -32.84 15.64
C LEU A 203 52.16 -33.05 15.03
N VAL A 204 51.90 -34.22 14.46
CA VAL A 204 50.65 -34.55 13.76
C VAL A 204 49.39 -34.37 14.64
N PRO A 205 49.34 -34.86 15.89
CA PRO A 205 48.17 -34.66 16.76
C PRO A 205 47.86 -33.18 16.98
N LYS A 206 48.91 -32.36 17.15
CA LYS A 206 48.80 -30.93 17.46
C LYS A 206 48.30 -30.12 16.26
N ILE A 207 48.72 -30.50 15.05
CA ILE A 207 48.24 -29.89 13.80
C ILE A 207 46.75 -30.25 13.57
N LEU A 208 46.38 -31.50 13.79
CA LEU A 208 44.99 -31.96 13.65
C LEU A 208 44.04 -31.25 14.63
N GLU A 209 44.51 -31.00 15.86
CA GLU A 209 43.75 -30.28 16.87
C GLU A 209 43.56 -28.79 16.51
N LEU A 210 44.60 -28.13 15.97
CA LEU A 210 44.50 -26.76 15.46
C LEU A 210 43.50 -26.63 14.30
N LEU A 211 43.48 -27.60 13.39
CA LEU A 211 42.53 -27.63 12.27
C LEU A 211 41.07 -27.81 12.74
N LYS A 212 40.84 -28.63 13.78
CA LYS A 212 39.52 -28.75 14.43
C LYS A 212 39.06 -27.42 15.03
N GLN A 213 39.94 -26.70 15.73
CA GLN A 213 39.62 -25.42 16.36
C GLN A 213 39.29 -24.31 15.35
N GLN A 214 39.96 -24.30 14.20
CA GLN A 214 39.70 -23.32 13.14
C GLN A 214 38.32 -23.55 12.50
N LYS A 215 37.91 -24.81 12.29
CA LYS A 215 36.59 -25.14 11.73
C LYS A 215 35.45 -24.77 12.68
N LEU A 216 35.59 -25.02 13.99
CA LEU A 216 34.57 -24.66 14.97
C LEU A 216 34.27 -23.14 14.99
N LYS A 217 35.32 -22.31 14.84
CA LYS A 217 35.20 -20.85 14.74
C LYS A 217 34.46 -20.40 13.48
N SER A 218 34.76 -21.02 12.34
CA SER A 218 34.11 -20.66 11.06
C SER A 218 32.61 -20.98 11.02
N VAL A 219 32.18 -22.04 11.71
CA VAL A 219 30.76 -22.43 11.81
C VAL A 219 29.98 -21.51 12.75
N THR A 220 30.57 -21.11 13.87
CA THR A 220 29.94 -20.18 14.82
C THR A 220 29.77 -18.76 14.26
N GLU A 221 30.70 -18.30 13.41
CA GLU A 221 30.60 -16.99 12.74
C GLU A 221 29.52 -16.94 11.63
N LEU A 222 29.17 -18.08 11.03
CA LEU A 222 28.11 -18.19 10.02
C LEU A 222 26.71 -18.25 10.65
N GLU A 223 26.56 -18.93 11.79
CA GLU A 223 25.29 -19.02 12.52
C GLU A 223 24.87 -17.66 13.10
N GLN A 224 25.82 -16.85 13.61
CA GLN A 224 25.54 -15.52 14.18
C GLN A 224 25.13 -14.47 13.14
N LYS A 225 25.53 -14.61 11.87
CA LYS A 225 25.11 -13.71 10.77
C LYS A 225 23.69 -13.95 10.28
N SER A 226 23.12 -15.14 10.51
CA SER A 226 21.77 -15.47 10.05
C SER A 226 20.67 -14.93 10.98
N THR A 227 20.94 -14.83 12.28
CA THR A 227 19.92 -14.51 13.30
C THR A 227 19.58 -13.01 13.41
N GLU A 228 20.46 -12.11 12.99
CA GLU A 228 20.18 -10.66 13.00
C GLU A 228 19.40 -10.17 11.77
N SER A 229 19.44 -10.90 10.65
CA SER A 229 18.78 -10.51 9.40
C SER A 229 17.25 -10.70 9.42
N ASP A 230 16.74 -11.66 10.19
CA ASP A 230 15.31 -12.00 10.21
C ASP A 230 14.44 -11.07 11.07
N LEU A 231 15.06 -10.21 11.89
CA LEU A 231 14.34 -9.33 12.82
C LEU A 231 14.01 -7.94 12.24
N ILE A 232 14.52 -7.58 11.06
CA ILE A 232 14.47 -6.20 10.52
C ILE A 232 13.39 -6.04 9.43
N SER A 233 12.79 -7.11 8.94
CA SER A 233 11.79 -7.03 7.85
C SER A 233 10.36 -6.80 8.37
N PRO A 234 9.60 -5.82 7.84
CA PRO A 234 8.19 -5.64 8.18
C PRO A 234 7.37 -6.87 7.74
N SER A 235 6.78 -7.57 8.70
CA SER A 235 5.90 -8.73 8.46
C SER A 235 4.44 -8.30 8.61
N SER A 236 3.57 -8.74 7.69
CA SER A 236 2.12 -8.52 7.81
C SER A 236 1.42 -9.58 8.67
N VAL A 237 2.17 -10.43 9.36
CA VAL A 237 1.67 -11.52 10.18
C VAL A 237 2.39 -11.45 11.53
N ILE A 238 1.61 -11.45 12.61
CA ILE A 238 2.10 -11.45 13.98
C ILE A 238 1.81 -12.81 14.64
N ASP A 239 2.81 -13.35 15.32
CA ASP A 239 2.73 -14.59 16.08
C ASP A 239 2.19 -14.30 17.48
N ILE A 240 0.97 -14.74 17.76
CA ILE A 240 0.22 -14.41 18.98
C ILE A 240 0.85 -15.08 20.21
N GLU A 241 1.39 -16.28 20.08
CA GLU A 241 2.02 -17.00 21.21
C GLU A 241 3.30 -16.29 21.67
N LYS A 242 4.11 -15.82 20.71
CA LYS A 242 5.29 -14.99 21.00
C LYS A 242 4.92 -13.61 21.54
N LEU A 243 3.83 -13.02 21.05
CA LEU A 243 3.35 -11.73 21.55
C LEU A 243 2.94 -11.82 23.02
N GLN A 244 2.23 -12.89 23.43
CA GLN A 244 1.81 -13.08 24.83
C GLN A 244 2.97 -13.37 25.78
N ALA A 245 4.04 -14.02 25.32
CA ALA A 245 5.22 -14.33 26.13
C ALA A 245 6.23 -13.16 26.26
N ALA A 246 6.09 -12.12 25.44
CA ALA A 246 7.01 -10.98 25.38
C ALA A 246 6.72 -9.93 26.46
N SER A 247 7.74 -9.16 26.86
CA SER A 247 7.56 -8.01 27.76
C SER A 247 6.74 -6.90 27.09
N ALA A 248 6.11 -6.01 27.85
CA ALA A 248 5.29 -4.92 27.30
C ALA A 248 6.05 -4.02 26.29
N LYS A 249 7.36 -3.84 26.50
CA LYS A 249 8.24 -3.09 25.57
C LYS A 249 8.46 -3.84 24.26
N GLU A 250 8.61 -5.16 24.31
CA GLU A 250 8.78 -6.03 23.14
C GLU A 250 7.46 -6.22 22.38
N GLN A 251 6.34 -6.37 23.10
CA GLN A 251 4.99 -6.45 22.52
C GLN A 251 4.68 -5.23 21.66
N LYS A 252 4.97 -4.03 22.19
CA LYS A 252 4.81 -2.77 21.48
C LYS A 252 5.62 -2.75 20.18
N LEU A 253 6.88 -3.17 20.23
CA LEU A 253 7.76 -3.20 19.06
C LEU A 253 7.26 -4.20 17.99
N MET A 254 6.75 -5.35 18.42
CA MET A 254 6.16 -6.36 17.53
C MET A 254 4.89 -5.86 16.85
N ILE A 255 4.00 -5.18 17.58
CA ILE A 255 2.75 -4.63 17.04
C ILE A 255 3.05 -3.48 16.07
N VAL A 256 3.99 -2.59 16.37
CA VAL A 256 4.39 -1.52 15.44
C VAL A 256 4.89 -2.09 14.11
N LYS A 257 5.75 -3.11 14.14
CA LYS A 257 6.25 -3.77 12.91
C LYS A 257 5.14 -4.44 12.12
N TYR A 258 4.21 -5.08 12.81
CA TYR A 258 3.03 -5.69 12.21
C TYR A 258 2.13 -4.64 11.53
N LEU A 259 1.87 -3.52 12.20
CA LEU A 259 1.10 -2.41 11.65
C LEU A 259 1.79 -1.79 10.44
N GLN A 260 3.11 -1.61 10.47
CA GLN A 260 3.90 -1.15 9.31
C GLN A 260 3.80 -2.13 8.13
N GLY A 261 3.96 -3.44 8.37
CA GLY A 261 3.83 -4.46 7.33
C GLY A 261 2.43 -4.58 6.74
N LEU A 262 1.39 -4.42 7.58
CA LEU A 262 0.01 -4.33 7.11
C LEU A 262 -0.26 -3.05 6.33
N ALA A 263 0.26 -1.92 6.79
CA ALA A 263 0.08 -0.63 6.13
C ALA A 263 0.70 -0.64 4.73
N LEU A 264 1.91 -1.17 4.57
CA LEU A 264 2.53 -1.36 3.25
C LEU A 264 1.65 -2.20 2.30
N LYS A 265 1.01 -3.25 2.82
CA LYS A 265 0.11 -4.09 2.00
C LYS A 265 -1.20 -3.39 1.65
N VAL A 266 -1.84 -2.73 2.61
CA VAL A 266 -3.14 -2.04 2.41
C VAL A 266 -2.97 -0.84 1.49
N LEU A 267 -1.87 -0.10 1.63
CA LEU A 267 -1.53 1.04 0.78
C LEU A 267 -0.87 0.63 -0.55
N GLN A 268 -0.60 -0.67 -0.76
CA GLN A 268 0.09 -1.22 -1.93
C GLN A 268 1.45 -0.54 -2.21
N LEU A 269 2.13 -0.12 -1.14
CA LEU A 269 3.44 0.52 -1.23
C LEU A 269 4.54 -0.55 -1.28
N ASN A 270 5.31 -0.56 -2.37
CA ASN A 270 6.48 -1.42 -2.54
C ASN A 270 7.76 -0.67 -2.13
N THR A 271 7.79 -0.07 -0.94
CA THR A 271 8.94 0.73 -0.48
C THR A 271 9.91 -0.12 0.35
N SER A 272 11.21 0.02 0.09
CA SER A 272 12.28 -0.47 1.00
C SER A 272 12.51 0.46 2.20
N GLU A 273 11.86 1.62 2.21
CA GLU A 273 11.86 2.57 3.33
C GLU A 273 10.77 2.18 4.34
N ALA A 274 11.15 2.10 5.61
CA ALA A 274 10.22 1.84 6.70
C ALA A 274 9.31 3.05 6.91
N LEU A 275 8.00 2.84 6.89
CA LEU A 275 7.02 3.89 7.22
C LEU A 275 7.32 4.44 8.62
N ASP A 276 7.34 5.77 8.79
CA ASP A 276 7.59 6.38 10.10
C ASP A 276 6.47 5.98 11.07
N PRO A 277 6.75 5.25 12.16
CA PRO A 277 5.73 4.80 13.10
C PRO A 277 5.11 5.95 13.90
N HIS A 278 5.71 7.14 13.90
CA HIS A 278 5.20 8.34 14.59
C HIS A 278 4.31 9.21 13.70
N GLU A 279 4.23 8.93 12.39
CA GLU A 279 3.34 9.63 11.47
C GLU A 279 1.89 9.14 11.61
N SER A 280 0.93 10.05 11.45
CA SER A 280 -0.50 9.72 11.55
C SER A 280 -0.90 8.71 10.47
N VAL A 281 -1.71 7.71 10.84
CA VAL A 281 -2.26 6.74 9.89
C VAL A 281 -3.07 7.43 8.78
N LEU A 282 -3.70 8.58 9.05
CA LEU A 282 -4.43 9.33 8.01
C LEU A 282 -3.51 10.11 7.05
N GLU A 283 -2.25 10.34 7.44
CA GLU A 283 -1.26 11.10 6.67
C GLU A 283 -0.41 10.18 5.77
N LEU A 284 -0.31 8.91 6.12
CA LEU A 284 0.33 7.84 5.31
C LEU A 284 -0.44 7.47 4.03
N GLY A 285 -1.48 8.21 3.66
CA GLY A 285 -2.25 7.98 2.43
C GLY A 285 -3.46 7.05 2.57
N PHE A 286 -3.84 6.70 3.80
CA PHE A 286 -5.06 5.93 4.05
C PHE A 286 -6.32 6.77 3.76
N ASP A 287 -7.16 6.28 2.85
CA ASP A 287 -8.51 6.77 2.62
C ASP A 287 -9.55 6.13 3.56
N SER A 288 -10.80 6.59 3.51
CA SER A 288 -11.87 6.10 4.40
C SER A 288 -12.15 4.59 4.29
N LEU A 289 -11.72 3.91 3.23
CA LEU A 289 -11.96 2.48 3.02
C LEU A 289 -10.77 1.62 3.47
N SER A 290 -9.55 2.03 3.12
CA SER A 290 -8.30 1.40 3.57
C SER A 290 -8.14 1.44 5.08
N VAL A 291 -8.65 2.48 5.75
CA VAL A 291 -8.78 2.54 7.20
C VAL A 291 -9.67 1.42 7.77
N VAL A 292 -10.79 1.12 7.12
CA VAL A 292 -11.73 0.07 7.54
C VAL A 292 -11.11 -1.31 7.31
N GLU A 293 -10.37 -1.48 6.21
CA GLU A 293 -9.65 -2.71 5.90
C GLU A 293 -8.51 -2.99 6.90
N LEU A 294 -7.69 -1.97 7.22
CA LEU A 294 -6.65 -2.06 8.25
C LEU A 294 -7.25 -2.47 9.59
N ARG A 295 -8.32 -1.79 10.01
CA ARG A 295 -9.04 -2.10 11.24
C ARG A 295 -9.52 -3.55 11.26
N SER A 296 -10.21 -3.99 10.21
CA SER A 296 -10.78 -5.34 10.14
C SER A 296 -9.69 -6.42 10.24
N LYS A 297 -8.53 -6.23 9.60
CA LYS A 297 -7.40 -7.16 9.67
C LYS A 297 -6.78 -7.20 11.07
N VAL A 298 -6.60 -6.04 11.70
CA VAL A 298 -6.06 -5.96 13.07
C VAL A 298 -7.01 -6.59 14.09
N GLU A 299 -8.30 -6.27 14.05
CA GLU A 299 -9.32 -6.84 14.94
C GLU A 299 -9.41 -8.36 14.80
N LYS A 300 -9.37 -8.88 13.56
CA LYS A 300 -9.41 -10.32 13.28
C LYS A 300 -8.20 -11.08 13.79
N GLN A 301 -7.00 -10.51 13.64
CA GLN A 301 -5.75 -11.21 13.95
C GLN A 301 -5.32 -11.07 15.42
N LEU A 302 -5.61 -9.94 16.07
CA LEU A 302 -5.28 -9.73 17.48
C LEU A 302 -6.46 -10.01 18.43
N ALA A 303 -7.65 -10.35 17.90
CA ALA A 303 -8.88 -10.57 18.67
C ALA A 303 -9.27 -9.38 19.58
N VAL A 304 -9.04 -8.16 19.09
CA VAL A 304 -9.29 -6.88 19.78
C VAL A 304 -10.42 -6.11 19.10
N THR A 305 -10.98 -5.10 19.78
CA THR A 305 -11.95 -4.17 19.18
C THR A 305 -11.38 -2.76 19.17
N ILE A 306 -11.29 -2.15 17.99
CA ILE A 306 -10.77 -0.80 17.83
C ILE A 306 -11.96 0.16 17.67
N PRO A 307 -12.21 1.08 18.63
CA PRO A 307 -13.29 2.05 18.50
C PRO A 307 -13.09 2.94 17.27
N ALA A 308 -14.17 3.18 16.52
CA ALA A 308 -14.12 4.06 15.34
C ALA A 308 -13.66 5.49 15.68
N SER A 309 -13.89 5.93 16.92
CA SER A 309 -13.41 7.21 17.45
C SER A 309 -11.89 7.31 17.51
N LEU A 310 -11.18 6.22 17.83
CA LEU A 310 -9.73 6.19 17.92
C LEU A 310 -9.12 6.45 16.54
N ILE A 311 -9.67 5.82 15.52
CA ILE A 311 -9.20 5.94 14.13
C ILE A 311 -9.47 7.33 13.56
N LEU A 312 -10.64 7.92 13.85
CA LEU A 312 -11.01 9.26 13.39
C LEU A 312 -10.14 10.37 13.99
N GLN A 313 -9.43 10.09 15.08
CA GLN A 313 -8.46 10.99 15.68
C GLN A 313 -7.12 11.02 14.93
N GLY A 314 -6.91 10.10 13.99
CA GLY A 314 -5.69 9.98 13.20
C GLY A 314 -4.46 9.65 14.06
N PRO A 315 -4.46 8.55 14.83
CA PRO A 315 -3.34 8.17 15.67
C PRO A 315 -2.17 7.75 14.78
N SER A 316 -0.95 7.86 15.31
CA SER A 316 0.22 7.24 14.73
C SER A 316 0.21 5.72 14.94
N MET A 317 1.00 4.97 14.16
CA MET A 317 1.15 3.51 14.37
C MET A 317 1.69 3.20 15.77
N MET A 318 2.52 4.08 16.32
CA MET A 318 3.04 3.99 17.68
C MET A 318 1.93 4.14 18.74
N GLU A 319 1.08 5.16 18.60
CA GLU A 319 -0.05 5.40 19.52
C GLU A 319 -1.10 4.29 19.41
N LEU A 320 -1.34 3.78 18.21
CA LEU A 320 -2.24 2.65 17.99
C LEU A 320 -1.67 1.36 18.61
N ALA A 321 -0.37 1.12 18.51
CA ALA A 321 0.28 -0.01 19.17
C ALA A 321 0.22 0.09 20.70
N GLU A 322 0.39 1.29 21.28
CA GLU A 322 0.24 1.51 22.72
C GLU A 322 -1.17 1.16 23.20
N ALA A 323 -2.21 1.66 22.50
CA ALA A 323 -3.60 1.38 22.84
C ALA A 323 -3.95 -0.13 22.73
N LEU A 324 -3.34 -0.83 21.76
CA LEU A 324 -3.52 -2.26 21.58
C LEU A 324 -2.82 -3.08 22.66
N VAL A 325 -1.60 -2.73 23.04
CA VAL A 325 -0.90 -3.38 24.17
C VAL A 325 -1.70 -3.21 25.45
N GLU A 326 -2.21 -2.00 25.70
CA GLU A 326 -3.01 -1.72 26.90
C GLU A 326 -4.29 -2.59 26.95
N GLN A 327 -4.99 -2.77 25.82
CA GLN A 327 -6.14 -3.67 25.74
C GLN A 327 -5.77 -5.15 25.92
N LEU A 328 -4.65 -5.60 25.35
CA LEU A 328 -4.18 -6.97 25.49
C LEU A 328 -3.78 -7.28 26.94
N THR A 329 -3.17 -6.32 27.65
CA THR A 329 -2.83 -6.45 29.08
C THR A 329 -4.05 -6.31 30.00
N ASN A 330 -5.07 -5.55 29.59
CA ASN A 330 -6.31 -5.32 30.35
C ASN A 330 -7.44 -6.26 29.95
N SER A 331 -7.13 -7.46 29.43
CA SER A 331 -8.09 -8.53 29.11
C SER A 331 -8.81 -9.00 30.39
N GLY A 332 -9.74 -8.17 30.88
CA GLY A 332 -10.29 -8.28 32.22
C GLY A 332 -11.03 -7.05 32.75
N SER A 333 -11.56 -6.13 31.94
CA SER A 333 -12.86 -5.48 32.20
C SER A 333 -13.19 -4.50 31.08
N SER A 334 -14.39 -4.64 30.52
CA SER A 334 -15.02 -3.62 29.72
C SER A 334 -15.54 -2.52 30.64
N ASP A 335 -14.77 -1.46 30.84
CA ASP A 335 -15.36 -0.20 31.29
C ASP A 335 -14.68 0.98 30.60
N GLN A 336 -15.46 1.68 29.79
CA GLN A 336 -15.01 2.85 29.05
C GLN A 336 -14.81 3.99 30.03
N THR A 337 -13.57 4.46 30.18
CA THR A 337 -13.30 5.81 30.68
C THR A 337 -12.53 6.60 29.63
N PRO A 338 -12.90 7.86 29.34
CA PRO A 338 -12.26 8.65 28.30
C PRO A 338 -10.86 9.08 28.75
N VAL A 339 -9.85 8.80 27.93
CA VAL A 339 -8.49 9.32 28.11
C VAL A 339 -8.53 10.85 27.96
N GLU A 340 -8.26 11.56 29.06
CA GLU A 340 -8.08 13.01 29.07
C GLU A 340 -6.78 13.39 28.35
N THR A 341 -6.89 13.91 27.12
CA THR A 341 -5.78 14.59 26.44
C THR A 341 -5.68 16.06 26.88
N LYS A 342 -4.47 16.46 27.28
CA LYS A 342 -4.08 17.81 27.74
C LYS A 342 -4.70 18.95 26.91
N LYS A 343 -5.41 19.86 27.59
CA LYS A 343 -5.89 21.15 27.07
C LYS A 343 -4.72 22.03 26.61
N GLY A 344 -4.47 22.08 25.31
CA GLY A 344 -3.76 23.16 24.67
C GLY A 344 -4.73 24.00 23.85
N ASN A 345 -5.22 25.12 24.40
CA ASN A 345 -6.16 26.06 23.76
C ASN A 345 -5.55 26.84 22.56
N ALA A 346 -4.58 26.28 21.84
CA ALA A 346 -3.94 26.97 20.73
C ALA A 346 -4.69 26.65 19.43
N TRP A 347 -5.25 27.69 18.79
CA TRP A 347 -5.80 27.61 17.43
C TRP A 347 -4.73 27.29 16.38
N ILE A 348 -3.45 27.26 16.77
CA ILE A 348 -2.31 26.99 15.93
C ILE A 348 -1.88 25.55 16.17
N ALA A 349 -1.96 24.71 15.12
CA ALA A 349 -1.46 23.34 15.17
C ALA A 349 0.06 23.36 14.90
N TYR A 350 0.82 23.54 15.97
CA TYR A 350 2.28 23.64 15.93
C TYR A 350 2.97 22.33 15.53
N HIS A 351 4.03 22.42 14.72
CA HIS A 351 4.98 21.31 14.54
C HIS A 351 6.47 21.67 14.61
N LYS A 352 6.88 22.95 14.42
CA LYS A 352 8.29 23.35 14.64
C LYS A 352 8.41 24.87 14.84
N PRO A 353 8.53 25.40 16.07
CA PRO A 353 8.60 26.84 16.29
C PRO A 353 9.90 27.43 15.75
N LYS A 354 9.81 28.55 15.02
CA LYS A 354 10.96 29.32 14.53
C LYS A 354 11.00 30.66 15.28
N PRO A 355 11.56 30.70 16.51
CA PRO A 355 11.47 31.89 17.38
C PRO A 355 12.15 33.14 16.81
N ASN A 356 13.07 32.97 15.85
CA ASN A 356 13.81 34.05 15.20
C ASN A 356 13.22 34.42 13.82
N ALA A 357 12.05 33.90 13.45
CA ALA A 357 11.42 34.23 12.18
C ALA A 357 10.98 35.70 12.15
N SER A 358 11.35 36.42 11.09
CA SER A 358 10.92 37.80 10.88
C SER A 358 9.49 37.90 10.31
N THR A 359 8.92 36.80 9.82
CA THR A 359 7.60 36.77 9.19
C THR A 359 6.78 35.56 9.63
N ARG A 360 5.49 35.77 9.90
CA ARG A 360 4.53 34.73 10.31
C ARG A 360 3.46 34.54 9.24
N LEU A 361 3.35 33.31 8.74
CA LEU A 361 2.40 32.93 7.70
C LEU A 361 1.24 32.13 8.31
N PHE A 362 0.11 32.79 8.55
CA PHE A 362 -1.10 32.14 9.05
C PHE A 362 -1.84 31.42 7.92
N CYS A 363 -2.05 30.12 8.07
CA CYS A 363 -2.57 29.27 7.00
C CYS A 363 -3.97 28.72 7.33
N PHE A 364 -4.96 29.07 6.50
CA PHE A 364 -6.34 28.60 6.63
C PHE A 364 -6.65 27.54 5.57
N HIS A 365 -6.99 26.34 6.02
CA HIS A 365 -7.22 25.20 5.13
C HIS A 365 -8.61 25.25 4.47
N PRO A 366 -8.77 24.74 3.24
CA PRO A 366 -10.07 24.65 2.57
C PRO A 366 -11.02 23.69 3.30
N TRP A 367 -12.32 23.79 3.01
CA TRP A 367 -13.35 23.02 3.71
C TRP A 367 -13.13 21.51 3.53
N GLY A 368 -13.06 20.79 4.65
CA GLY A 368 -12.77 19.35 4.66
C GLY A 368 -11.32 18.98 4.96
N ALA A 369 -10.37 19.92 4.84
CA ALA A 369 -8.96 19.71 5.18
C ALA A 369 -8.65 20.02 6.66
N SER A 370 -7.38 19.92 7.05
CA SER A 370 -6.85 20.19 8.39
C SER A 370 -5.57 21.04 8.30
N ALA A 371 -5.14 21.54 9.46
CA ALA A 371 -3.91 22.32 9.58
C ALA A 371 -2.64 21.56 9.16
N SER A 372 -2.67 20.22 9.20
CA SER A 372 -1.52 19.38 8.80
C SER A 372 -1.15 19.48 7.31
N MET A 373 -2.02 20.01 6.44
CA MET A 373 -1.69 20.30 5.03
C MET A 373 -0.47 21.24 4.87
N TYR A 374 -0.16 22.04 5.88
CA TYR A 374 0.93 23.01 5.86
C TYR A 374 2.20 22.52 6.58
N GLN A 375 2.26 21.26 6.99
CA GLN A 375 3.41 20.71 7.71
C GLN A 375 4.67 20.72 6.84
N GLN A 376 4.57 20.27 5.60
CA GLN A 376 5.68 20.31 4.63
C GLN A 376 6.16 21.73 4.34
N TRP A 377 5.29 22.74 4.45
CA TRP A 377 5.67 24.14 4.26
C TRP A 377 6.57 24.65 5.38
N SER A 378 6.42 24.10 6.59
CA SER A 378 7.25 24.48 7.74
C SER A 378 8.72 24.10 7.52
N ASP A 379 8.95 22.95 6.87
CA ASP A 379 10.28 22.46 6.52
C ASP A 379 10.81 23.02 5.18
N ALA A 380 9.93 23.30 4.22
CA ALA A 380 10.33 23.80 2.90
C ALA A 380 10.59 25.32 2.85
N LEU A 381 9.93 26.11 3.71
CA LEU A 381 10.07 27.57 3.68
C LEU A 381 11.33 28.05 4.43
N PRO A 382 11.94 29.17 3.99
CA PRO A 382 13.12 29.75 4.61
C PRO A 382 12.99 29.94 6.14
N PRO A 383 14.10 29.95 6.90
CA PRO A 383 14.08 30.08 8.36
C PRO A 383 13.48 31.40 8.86
N GLU A 384 13.42 32.42 8.00
CA GLU A 384 12.80 33.74 8.27
C GLU A 384 11.27 33.69 8.30
N ILE A 385 10.65 32.61 7.77
CA ILE A 385 9.21 32.44 7.68
C ILE A 385 8.76 31.31 8.61
N GLU A 386 7.98 31.67 9.63
CA GLU A 386 7.27 30.75 10.51
C GLU A 386 5.87 30.47 9.97
N VAL A 387 5.57 29.20 9.68
CA VAL A 387 4.25 28.77 9.22
C VAL A 387 3.38 28.47 10.43
N LEU A 388 2.20 29.08 10.48
CA LEU A 388 1.23 28.96 11.58
C LEU A 388 -0.12 28.44 11.06
N PRO A 389 -0.28 27.12 10.93
CA PRO A 389 -1.52 26.51 10.47
C PRO A 389 -2.65 26.66 11.48
N ILE A 390 -3.81 27.16 11.03
CA ILE A 390 -4.99 27.34 11.87
C ILE A 390 -5.81 26.04 11.92
N GLN A 391 -5.99 25.51 13.12
CA GLN A 391 -6.81 24.34 13.40
C GLN A 391 -8.19 24.76 13.90
N LEU A 392 -9.21 24.60 13.04
CA LEU A 392 -10.59 24.94 13.38
C LEU A 392 -11.20 23.95 14.41
N PRO A 393 -12.18 24.38 15.23
CA PRO A 393 -12.92 23.52 16.15
C PRO A 393 -13.65 22.37 15.43
N GLY A 394 -13.86 21.25 16.12
CA GLY A 394 -14.53 20.06 15.57
C GLY A 394 -13.64 19.22 14.64
N ARG A 395 -12.31 19.37 14.74
CA ARG A 395 -11.33 18.66 13.89
C ARG A 395 -10.11 18.22 14.68
N GLN A 396 -9.57 17.04 14.35
CA GLN A 396 -8.35 16.46 14.95
C GLN A 396 -8.32 16.62 16.48
N ARG A 397 -7.27 17.24 17.04
CA ARG A 397 -7.07 17.47 18.47
C ARG A 397 -8.14 18.39 19.11
N ARG A 398 -9.00 19.03 18.30
CA ARG A 398 -10.11 19.90 18.73
C ARG A 398 -11.48 19.31 18.38
N LEU A 399 -11.58 17.99 18.16
CA LEU A 399 -12.84 17.32 17.79
C LEU A 399 -13.97 17.53 18.81
N GLN A 400 -13.62 17.62 20.10
CA GLN A 400 -14.58 17.81 21.19
C GLN A 400 -15.07 19.25 21.35
N GLU A 401 -14.50 20.20 20.59
CA GLU A 401 -14.92 21.59 20.65
C GLU A 401 -16.11 21.83 19.73
N LYS A 402 -17.13 22.53 20.23
CA LYS A 402 -18.31 22.89 19.44
C LYS A 402 -17.89 23.81 18.28
N PRO A 403 -18.28 23.51 17.04
CA PRO A 403 -18.09 24.42 15.91
C PRO A 403 -18.79 25.75 16.19
N PHE A 404 -18.15 26.86 15.80
CA PHE A 404 -18.83 28.15 15.78
C PHE A 404 -19.94 28.09 14.72
N THR A 405 -21.18 28.28 15.15
CA THR A 405 -22.36 28.31 14.28
C THR A 405 -22.85 29.73 14.01
N ASP A 406 -22.39 30.71 14.79
CA ASP A 406 -22.73 32.12 14.65
C ASP A 406 -21.65 32.84 13.85
N PHE A 407 -21.82 32.88 12.53
CA PHE A 407 -21.08 33.79 11.66
C PHE A 407 -22.01 34.98 11.37
N CYS A 408 -21.92 36.03 12.18
CA CYS A 408 -22.58 37.31 11.90
C CYS A 408 -21.98 38.00 10.67
#